data_AF-A0A148N497-F1
#
_entry.id   AF-A0A148N497-F1
#
_cell.length_a   1.000
_cell.length_b   1.000
_cell.length_c   1.000
_cell.angle_alpha   90.00
_cell.angle_beta   90.00
_cell.angle_gamma   90.00
#
_symmetry.space_group_name_H-M   'P 1'
#
loop_
_entity.id
_entity.type
_entity.pdbx_description
1 polymer ?
#
loop_
_entity_poly.entity_id
_entity_poly.type
_entity_poly.pdbx_seq_one_letter_code
_entity_poly.pdbx_strand_id
1 'polypeptide(L)'
;MTVSKNSIADQAGFTLVEVLVSALVLALGLLGLAGLQSNGLQHNHSAYLRTVATQMAYDLSDRMRANLAGFQNGDYNNPKAVDHNCSWNGSSVAACTVKQKAEHDMREWRQLLSDNLPNGAGVVCIDGTPDDGGDNNANGTVESTEYGCDNTAGSLYVIKVWWQDERGSNDFKQFILTFNP
;
A
#
# COMPACT_ATOMS: atom_id res chain seq x y z
N MET A 1 82.39 -31.36 13.90
CA MET A 1 80.96 -31.59 13.59
C MET A 1 80.18 -30.42 14.19
N THR A 2 79.92 -29.38 13.38
CA THR A 2 79.25 -28.15 13.82
C THR A 2 77.75 -28.29 13.63
N VAL A 3 76.99 -28.22 14.73
CA VAL A 3 75.53 -28.31 14.72
C VAL A 3 74.97 -26.93 14.34
N SER A 4 74.21 -26.86 13.24
CA SER A 4 73.45 -25.68 12.82
C SER A 4 72.24 -25.50 13.75
N LYS A 5 72.12 -24.33 14.38
CA LYS A 5 70.96 -23.95 15.19
C LYS A 5 69.83 -23.50 14.26
N ASN A 6 68.73 -24.25 14.21
CA ASN A 6 67.47 -23.77 13.63
C ASN A 6 66.95 -22.60 14.50
N SER A 7 66.77 -21.42 13.91
CA SER A 7 66.02 -20.34 14.55
C SER A 7 64.55 -20.74 14.60
N ILE A 8 64.03 -20.98 15.80
CA ILE A 8 62.58 -21.09 16.03
C ILE A 8 62.03 -19.67 15.79
N ALA A 9 61.17 -19.51 14.79
CA ALA A 9 60.48 -18.25 14.54
C ALA A 9 59.66 -17.89 15.80
N ASP A 10 59.91 -16.71 16.34
CA ASP A 10 59.25 -16.21 17.53
C ASP A 10 57.76 -16.02 17.21
N GLN A 11 56.89 -16.74 17.92
CA GLN A 11 55.44 -16.58 17.78
C GLN A 11 55.06 -15.24 18.42
N ALA A 12 54.89 -14.20 17.60
CA ALA A 12 54.31 -12.94 18.04
C ALA A 12 52.86 -13.22 18.50
N GLY A 13 52.67 -13.44 19.79
CA GLY A 13 51.37 -13.63 20.40
C GLY A 13 50.48 -12.41 20.16
N PHE A 14 49.23 -12.68 19.77
CA PHE A 14 48.15 -11.69 19.66
C PHE A 14 48.16 -10.78 20.90
N THR A 15 48.39 -9.49 20.69
CA THR A 15 48.31 -8.53 21.79
C THR A 15 46.84 -8.32 22.16
N LEU A 16 46.53 -8.04 23.43
CA LEU A 16 45.15 -7.74 23.88
C LEU A 16 44.53 -6.56 23.10
N VAL A 17 45.37 -5.65 22.61
CA VAL A 17 44.97 -4.52 21.75
C VAL A 17 44.41 -5.00 20.41
N GLU A 18 44.95 -6.07 19.82
CA GLU A 18 44.51 -6.59 18.52
C GLU A 18 43.11 -7.21 18.57
N VAL A 19 42.81 -7.91 19.67
CA VAL A 19 41.46 -8.45 19.93
C VAL A 19 40.46 -7.31 20.17
N LEU A 20 40.85 -6.26 20.90
CA LEU A 20 40.00 -5.09 21.14
C LEU A 20 39.71 -4.33 19.84
N VAL A 21 40.70 -4.13 18.98
CA VAL A 21 40.51 -3.48 17.67
C VAL A 21 39.62 -4.35 16.77
N SER A 22 39.82 -5.67 16.76
CA SER A 22 38.97 -6.60 15.99
C SER A 22 37.52 -6.56 16.48
N ALA A 23 37.30 -6.58 17.79
CA ALA A 23 35.97 -6.46 18.39
C ALA A 23 35.30 -5.11 18.09
N LEU A 24 36.07 -4.01 18.09
CA LEU A 24 35.59 -2.68 17.73
C LEU A 24 35.12 -2.63 16.26
N VAL A 25 35.95 -3.12 15.33
CA VAL A 25 35.61 -3.14 13.90
C VAL A 25 34.39 -4.02 13.65
N LEU A 26 34.30 -5.19 14.30
CA LEU A 26 33.15 -6.07 14.22
C LEU A 26 31.88 -5.39 14.74
N ALA A 27 31.95 -4.70 15.88
CA ALA A 27 30.82 -3.99 16.46
C ALA A 27 30.29 -2.89 15.51
N LEU A 28 31.19 -2.10 14.90
CA LEU A 28 30.82 -1.09 13.90
C LEU A 28 30.19 -1.72 12.66
N GLY A 29 30.73 -2.85 12.18
CA GLY A 29 30.17 -3.60 11.06
C GLY A 29 28.75 -4.11 11.33
N LEU A 30 28.50 -4.65 12.53
CA LEU A 30 27.17 -5.14 12.93
C LEU A 30 26.15 -4.00 13.08
N LEU A 31 26.56 -2.83 13.59
CA LEU A 31 25.70 -1.65 13.64
C LEU A 31 25.31 -1.16 12.22
N GLY A 32 26.27 -1.17 11.29
CA GLY A 32 26.00 -0.87 9.89
C GLY A 32 24.99 -1.84 9.25
N LEU A 33 25.17 -3.15 9.49
CA LEU A 33 24.25 -4.19 9.02
C LEU A 33 22.83 -4.01 9.60
N ALA A 34 22.71 -3.73 10.90
CA ALA A 34 21.43 -3.52 11.56
C ALA A 34 20.68 -2.32 10.94
N GLY A 35 21.39 -1.23 10.65
CA GLY A 35 20.81 -0.07 9.96
C GLY A 35 20.27 -0.43 8.57
N LEU A 36 21.04 -1.17 7.77
CA LEU A 36 20.59 -1.63 6.45
C LEU A 36 19.38 -2.57 6.54
N GLN A 37 19.38 -3.49 7.51
CA GLN A 37 18.26 -4.41 7.73
C GLN A 37 16.97 -3.65 8.09
N SER A 38 17.05 -2.66 8.99
CA SER A 38 15.89 -1.83 9.37
C SER A 38 15.31 -1.07 8.18
N ASN A 39 16.16 -0.42 7.36
CA ASN A 39 15.71 0.29 6.16
C ASN A 39 15.10 -0.68 5.13
N GLY A 40 15.71 -1.85 4.95
CA GLY A 40 15.18 -2.89 4.06
C GLY A 40 13.78 -3.35 4.45
N LEU A 41 13.51 -3.52 5.75
CA LEU A 41 12.18 -3.88 6.26
C LEU A 41 11.14 -2.78 5.99
N GLN A 42 11.49 -1.51 6.22
CA GLN A 42 10.58 -0.38 5.97
C GLN A 42 10.22 -0.28 4.48
N HIS A 43 11.21 -0.37 3.59
CA HIS A 43 10.95 -0.35 2.15
C HIS A 43 10.14 -1.55 1.68
N ASN A 44 10.40 -2.74 2.23
CA ASN A 44 9.61 -3.94 1.91
C ASN A 44 8.15 -3.78 2.35
N HIS A 45 7.91 -3.19 3.52
CA HIS A 45 6.57 -2.92 4.02
C HIS A 45 5.81 -1.91 3.14
N SER A 46 6.43 -0.79 2.77
CA SER A 46 5.85 0.21 1.87
C SER A 46 5.50 -0.40 0.49
N ALA A 47 6.42 -1.20 -0.06
CA ALA A 47 6.18 -1.91 -1.32
C ALA A 47 5.01 -2.90 -1.21
N TYR A 48 4.92 -3.64 -0.11
CA TYR A 48 3.80 -4.54 0.17
C TYR A 48 2.45 -3.79 0.22
N LEU A 49 2.36 -2.68 0.95
CA LEU A 49 1.14 -1.88 1.01
C LEU A 49 0.73 -1.34 -0.36
N ARG A 50 1.70 -0.89 -1.17
CA ARG A 50 1.43 -0.49 -2.57
C ARG A 50 0.90 -1.64 -3.41
N THR A 51 1.40 -2.87 -3.23
CA THR A 51 0.85 -4.05 -3.90
C THR A 51 -0.59 -4.31 -3.49
N VAL A 52 -0.89 -4.23 -2.19
CA VAL A 52 -2.24 -4.43 -1.64
C VAL A 52 -3.22 -3.35 -2.18
N ALA A 53 -2.81 -2.08 -2.20
CA ALA A 53 -3.60 -0.99 -2.79
C ALA A 53 -3.87 -1.18 -4.28
N THR A 54 -2.83 -1.57 -5.04
CA THR A 54 -2.95 -1.87 -6.48
C THR A 54 -3.94 -3.02 -6.71
N GLN A 55 -3.83 -4.11 -5.94
CA GLN A 55 -4.72 -5.26 -6.05
C GLN A 55 -6.18 -4.88 -5.78
N MET A 56 -6.44 -4.06 -4.76
CA MET A 56 -7.79 -3.62 -4.45
C MET A 56 -8.36 -2.64 -5.50
N ALA A 57 -7.53 -1.81 -6.13
CA ALA A 57 -7.99 -0.99 -7.26
C ALA A 57 -8.43 -1.88 -8.44
N TYR A 58 -7.68 -2.95 -8.73
CA TYR A 58 -8.08 -3.92 -9.77
C TYR A 58 -9.33 -4.72 -9.37
N ASP A 59 -9.47 -5.12 -8.10
CA ASP A 59 -10.69 -5.78 -7.59
C ASP A 59 -11.94 -4.95 -7.89
N LEU A 60 -11.92 -3.64 -7.59
CA LEU A 60 -13.04 -2.76 -7.92
C LEU A 60 -13.25 -2.66 -9.43
N SER A 61 -12.19 -2.58 -10.22
CA SER A 61 -12.30 -2.54 -11.68
C SER A 61 -12.99 -3.78 -12.24
N ASP A 62 -12.72 -4.97 -11.68
CA ASP A 62 -13.34 -6.21 -12.10
C ASP A 62 -14.81 -6.30 -11.65
N ARG A 63 -15.14 -5.77 -10.46
CA ARG A 63 -16.55 -5.60 -10.03
C ARG A 63 -17.33 -4.68 -10.97
N MET A 64 -16.72 -3.57 -11.40
CA MET A 64 -17.31 -2.66 -12.38
C MET A 64 -17.53 -3.33 -13.74
N ARG A 65 -16.59 -4.16 -14.20
CA ARG A 65 -16.77 -4.98 -15.41
C ARG A 65 -17.92 -5.97 -15.27
N ALA A 66 -18.04 -6.63 -14.11
CA ALA A 66 -19.12 -7.57 -13.82
C ALA A 66 -20.50 -6.90 -13.79
N ASN A 67 -20.56 -5.59 -13.49
CA ASN A 67 -21.78 -4.79 -13.50
C ASN A 67 -21.75 -3.69 -14.59
N LEU A 68 -21.47 -4.10 -15.84
CA LEU A 68 -21.34 -3.19 -16.97
C LEU A 68 -22.53 -2.23 -17.16
N ALA A 69 -23.76 -2.69 -16.86
CA ALA A 69 -24.94 -1.83 -16.93
C ALA A 69 -24.89 -0.68 -15.91
N GLY A 70 -24.41 -0.93 -14.68
CA GLY A 70 -24.19 0.11 -13.68
C GLY A 70 -23.09 1.09 -14.12
N PHE A 71 -22.00 0.58 -14.70
CA PHE A 71 -20.95 1.43 -15.28
C PHE A 71 -21.51 2.40 -16.34
N GLN A 72 -22.26 1.86 -17.32
CA GLN A 72 -22.85 2.63 -18.42
C GLN A 72 -23.87 3.67 -17.93
N ASN A 73 -24.59 3.36 -16.85
CA ASN A 73 -25.60 4.26 -16.26
C ASN A 73 -25.00 5.39 -15.41
N GLY A 74 -23.70 5.38 -15.13
CA GLY A 74 -23.11 6.34 -14.18
C GLY A 74 -23.16 5.90 -12.71
N ASP A 75 -23.64 4.68 -12.42
CA ASP A 75 -23.92 4.24 -11.04
C ASP A 75 -22.65 4.02 -10.20
N TYR A 76 -21.48 3.95 -10.83
CA TYR A 76 -20.17 3.89 -10.16
C TYR A 76 -19.52 5.26 -9.95
N ASN A 77 -20.19 6.38 -10.27
CA ASN A 77 -19.60 7.70 -10.10
C ASN A 77 -19.81 8.20 -8.66
N ASN A 78 -18.78 8.06 -7.83
CA ASN A 78 -18.78 8.29 -6.38
C ASN A 78 -20.05 7.75 -5.67
N PRO A 79 -20.30 6.43 -5.71
CA PRO A 79 -21.51 5.85 -5.15
C PRO A 79 -21.51 5.95 -3.63
N LYS A 80 -22.71 5.92 -3.05
CA LYS A 80 -22.85 5.72 -1.60
C LYS A 80 -22.36 4.32 -1.26
N ALA A 81 -21.65 4.19 -0.14
CA ALA A 81 -21.29 2.89 0.42
C ALA A 81 -22.44 2.39 1.29
N VAL A 82 -23.31 1.55 0.72
CA VAL A 82 -24.51 1.03 1.41
C VAL A 82 -24.56 -0.49 1.30
N ASP A 83 -24.87 -1.14 2.40
CA ASP A 83 -25.11 -2.58 2.39
C ASP A 83 -26.52 -2.92 1.88
N HIS A 84 -26.59 -3.47 0.67
CA HIS A 84 -27.82 -4.02 0.10
C HIS A 84 -27.88 -5.56 0.15
N ASN A 85 -26.92 -6.24 0.79
CA ASN A 85 -26.81 -7.71 0.81
C ASN A 85 -26.84 -8.33 -0.60
N CYS A 86 -26.16 -7.69 -1.57
CA CYS A 86 -26.12 -8.14 -2.97
C CYS A 86 -25.16 -9.32 -3.21
N SER A 87 -24.43 -9.74 -2.17
CA SER A 87 -23.58 -10.92 -2.18
C SER A 87 -24.30 -12.14 -1.61
N TRP A 88 -23.81 -13.33 -1.97
CA TRP A 88 -24.33 -14.59 -1.47
C TRP A 88 -24.04 -14.74 0.04
N ASN A 89 -25.08 -14.87 0.85
CA ASN A 89 -24.95 -15.00 2.31
C ASN A 89 -24.95 -16.46 2.82
N GLY A 90 -24.76 -17.44 1.94
CA GLY A 90 -24.85 -18.87 2.30
C GLY A 90 -26.23 -19.49 2.10
N SER A 91 -27.26 -18.71 1.74
CA SER A 91 -28.63 -19.22 1.56
C SER A 91 -29.38 -18.60 0.38
N SER A 92 -29.17 -17.31 0.11
CA SER A 92 -29.75 -16.61 -1.04
C SER A 92 -28.93 -15.38 -1.40
N VAL A 93 -29.02 -14.93 -2.65
CA VAL A 93 -28.62 -13.56 -3.03
C VAL A 93 -29.87 -12.68 -2.99
N ALA A 94 -29.81 -11.50 -2.35
CA ALA A 94 -30.88 -10.53 -2.49
C ALA A 94 -30.98 -10.07 -3.95
N ALA A 95 -32.19 -9.90 -4.47
CA ALA A 95 -32.39 -9.36 -5.81
C ALA A 95 -32.03 -7.86 -5.83
N CYS A 96 -30.77 -7.54 -6.12
CA CYS A 96 -30.30 -6.16 -6.22
C CYS A 96 -30.46 -5.58 -7.62
N THR A 97 -30.88 -4.33 -7.68
CA THR A 97 -30.81 -3.52 -8.90
C THR A 97 -29.35 -3.24 -9.29
N VAL A 98 -29.12 -2.82 -10.54
CA VAL A 98 -27.79 -2.45 -11.06
C VAL A 98 -27.11 -1.37 -10.20
N LYS A 99 -27.88 -0.39 -9.72
CA LYS A 99 -27.40 0.66 -8.83
C LYS A 99 -27.08 0.15 -7.42
N GLN A 100 -27.95 -0.68 -6.84
CA GLN A 100 -27.71 -1.25 -5.51
C GLN A 100 -26.46 -2.13 -5.47
N LYS A 101 -26.16 -2.83 -6.58
CA LYS A 101 -24.90 -3.58 -6.71
C LYS A 101 -23.69 -2.64 -6.65
N ALA A 102 -23.70 -1.51 -7.37
CA ALA A 102 -22.60 -0.53 -7.31
C ALA A 102 -22.43 0.07 -5.90
N GLU A 103 -23.52 0.41 -5.21
CA GLU A 103 -23.47 0.91 -3.83
C GLU A 103 -22.94 -0.14 -2.82
N HIS A 104 -23.29 -1.42 -3.04
CA HIS A 104 -22.79 -2.54 -2.24
C HIS A 104 -21.31 -2.84 -2.52
N ASP A 105 -20.89 -2.85 -3.79
CA ASP A 105 -19.49 -3.00 -4.18
C ASP A 105 -18.62 -1.92 -3.53
N MET A 106 -19.09 -0.67 -3.53
CA MET A 106 -18.38 0.43 -2.88
C MET A 106 -18.27 0.26 -1.37
N ARG A 107 -19.29 -0.31 -0.74
CA ARG A 107 -19.25 -0.63 0.69
C ARG A 107 -18.20 -1.69 0.97
N GLU A 108 -18.27 -2.82 0.27
CA GLU A 108 -17.34 -3.93 0.47
C GLU A 108 -15.90 -3.51 0.18
N TRP A 109 -15.69 -2.79 -0.91
CA TRP A 109 -14.37 -2.32 -1.31
C TRP A 109 -13.78 -1.33 -0.31
N ARG A 110 -14.54 -0.33 0.16
CA ARG A 110 -14.05 0.60 1.20
C ARG A 110 -13.77 -0.11 2.53
N GLN A 111 -14.54 -1.14 2.87
CA GLN A 111 -14.26 -1.97 4.04
C GLN A 111 -12.92 -2.70 3.88
N LEU A 112 -12.67 -3.32 2.71
CA LEU A 112 -11.41 -3.98 2.40
C LEU A 112 -10.21 -3.02 2.47
N LEU A 113 -10.35 -1.79 1.95
CA LEU A 113 -9.32 -0.76 2.07
C LEU A 113 -9.03 -0.45 3.55
N SER A 114 -10.06 -0.20 4.36
CA SER A 114 -9.90 0.13 5.78
C SER A 114 -9.30 -1.02 6.60
N ASP A 115 -9.60 -2.27 6.23
CA ASP A 115 -9.12 -3.45 6.97
C ASP A 115 -7.66 -3.81 6.62
N ASN A 116 -7.25 -3.56 5.37
CA ASN A 116 -5.95 -4.01 4.86
C ASN A 116 -4.90 -2.88 4.74
N LEU A 117 -5.31 -1.62 4.70
CA LEU A 117 -4.40 -0.48 4.58
C LEU A 117 -4.52 0.45 5.80
N PRO A 118 -3.40 0.92 6.37
CA PRO A 118 -3.44 1.93 7.42
C PRO A 118 -4.08 3.23 6.90
N ASN A 119 -5.18 3.65 7.54
CA ASN A 119 -5.99 4.78 7.10
C ASN A 119 -6.37 4.72 5.61
N GLY A 120 -6.65 3.49 5.14
CA GLY A 120 -7.04 3.21 3.77
C GLY A 120 -8.34 3.91 3.39
N ALA A 121 -8.31 4.69 2.31
CA ALA A 121 -9.46 5.37 1.76
C ALA A 121 -9.48 5.21 0.24
N GLY A 122 -10.67 5.32 -0.36
CA GLY A 122 -10.78 5.20 -1.80
C GLY A 122 -12.10 5.68 -2.37
N VAL A 123 -12.04 6.04 -3.65
CA VAL A 123 -13.17 6.48 -4.46
C VAL A 123 -13.00 5.95 -5.88
N VAL A 124 -14.13 5.77 -6.56
CA VAL A 124 -14.19 5.74 -8.01
C VAL A 124 -15.10 6.86 -8.47
N CYS A 125 -14.66 7.64 -9.44
CA CYS A 125 -15.46 8.71 -10.02
C CYS A 125 -14.98 9.07 -11.42
N ILE A 126 -15.81 9.81 -12.15
CA ILE A 126 -15.41 10.41 -13.41
C ILE A 126 -14.54 11.61 -13.08
N ASP A 127 -13.32 11.61 -13.62
CA ASP A 127 -12.33 12.62 -13.28
C ASP A 127 -11.40 12.94 -14.45
N GLY A 128 -11.29 14.23 -14.80
CA GLY A 128 -10.36 14.78 -15.78
C GLY A 128 -8.97 15.09 -15.22
N THR A 129 -8.82 15.18 -13.89
CA THR A 129 -7.57 15.49 -13.20
C THR A 129 -7.18 14.36 -12.23
N PRO A 130 -6.85 13.15 -12.73
CA PRO A 130 -6.70 11.93 -11.93
C PRO A 130 -5.70 12.01 -10.77
N ASP A 131 -4.68 12.87 -10.88
CA ASP A 131 -3.61 13.03 -9.89
C ASP A 131 -3.93 14.04 -8.77
N ASP A 132 -5.16 14.57 -8.72
CA ASP A 132 -5.59 15.48 -7.66
C ASP A 132 -6.30 14.76 -6.49
N GLY A 133 -6.56 15.54 -5.43
CA GLY A 133 -7.27 15.11 -4.24
C GLY A 133 -6.39 14.44 -3.17
N GLY A 134 -6.83 14.52 -1.92
CA GLY A 134 -6.13 13.96 -0.75
C GLY A 134 -4.90 14.74 -0.29
N ASP A 135 -4.72 15.99 -0.74
CA ASP A 135 -3.57 16.86 -0.48
C ASP A 135 -3.71 17.73 0.79
N ASN A 136 -4.90 17.80 1.39
CA ASN A 136 -5.23 18.64 2.54
C ASN A 136 -5.52 17.86 3.84
N ASN A 137 -4.90 16.68 3.98
CA ASN A 137 -5.11 15.62 4.99
C ASN A 137 -4.86 15.97 6.48
N ALA A 138 -5.07 17.21 6.91
CA ALA A 138 -4.83 17.72 8.26
C ALA A 138 -5.51 16.90 9.38
N ASN A 139 -6.57 16.15 9.05
CA ASN A 139 -7.31 15.28 9.98
C ASN A 139 -6.76 13.84 10.05
N GLY A 140 -5.76 13.47 9.26
CA GLY A 140 -5.21 12.11 9.23
C GLY A 140 -6.09 11.07 8.52
N THR A 141 -7.10 11.52 7.76
CA THR A 141 -7.97 10.69 6.89
C THR A 141 -8.26 11.43 5.60
N VAL A 142 -8.54 10.72 4.50
CA VAL A 142 -9.04 11.32 3.25
C VAL A 142 -10.57 11.33 3.26
N GLU A 143 -11.16 12.51 3.38
CA GLU A 143 -12.62 12.70 3.40
C GLU A 143 -13.21 12.79 1.99
N SER A 144 -14.52 12.58 1.86
CA SER A 144 -15.17 12.56 0.54
C SER A 144 -15.14 13.88 -0.23
N THR A 145 -14.94 14.99 0.48
CA THR A 145 -14.76 16.32 -0.10
C THR A 145 -13.39 16.51 -0.76
N GLU A 146 -12.44 15.63 -0.46
CA GLU A 146 -11.03 15.73 -0.86
C GLU A 146 -10.70 14.79 -2.03
N TYR A 147 -11.67 14.03 -2.52
CA TYR A 147 -11.47 13.05 -3.60
C TYR A 147 -11.08 13.63 -4.96
N GLY A 148 -11.31 14.93 -5.17
CA GLY A 148 -10.98 15.59 -6.45
C GLY A 148 -11.85 15.14 -7.62
N CYS A 149 -13.06 14.62 -7.38
CA CYS A 149 -13.95 14.19 -8.45
C CYS A 149 -14.53 15.40 -9.22
N ASP A 150 -13.93 15.77 -10.35
CA ASP A 150 -14.36 16.94 -11.14
C ASP A 150 -15.63 16.69 -11.98
N ASN A 151 -15.97 15.42 -12.25
CA ASN A 151 -17.08 15.01 -13.13
C ASN A 151 -17.02 15.64 -14.54
N THR A 152 -15.81 15.88 -15.06
CA THR A 152 -15.61 16.47 -16.37
C THR A 152 -16.24 15.58 -17.45
N ALA A 153 -17.11 16.17 -18.26
CA ALA A 153 -17.83 15.44 -19.31
C ALA A 153 -16.86 14.85 -20.33
N GLY A 154 -16.98 13.55 -20.61
CA GLY A 154 -16.10 12.83 -21.53
C GLY A 154 -14.84 12.28 -20.88
N SER A 155 -14.58 12.56 -19.60
CA SER A 155 -13.52 11.91 -18.85
C SER A 155 -13.84 10.45 -18.56
N LEU A 156 -12.80 9.68 -18.25
CA LEU A 156 -12.90 8.28 -17.88
C LEU A 156 -13.16 8.13 -16.39
N TYR A 157 -13.56 6.92 -15.98
CA TYR A 157 -13.57 6.58 -14.57
C TYR A 157 -12.15 6.44 -14.06
N VAL A 158 -11.92 6.96 -12.86
CA VAL A 158 -10.66 6.90 -12.15
C VAL A 158 -10.93 6.28 -10.78
N ILE A 159 -10.21 5.21 -10.48
CA ILE A 159 -10.19 4.58 -9.16
C ILE A 159 -8.97 5.16 -8.43
N LYS A 160 -9.21 5.86 -7.33
CA LYS A 160 -8.17 6.44 -6.48
C LYS A 160 -8.16 5.73 -5.13
N VAL A 161 -6.98 5.33 -4.69
CA VAL A 161 -6.73 4.68 -3.40
C VAL A 161 -5.66 5.45 -2.66
N TRP A 162 -5.92 5.79 -1.40
CA TRP A 162 -4.96 6.43 -0.49
C TRP A 162 -4.71 5.55 0.73
N TRP A 163 -3.49 5.60 1.26
CA TRP A 163 -3.11 4.96 2.52
C TRP A 163 -1.92 5.67 3.16
N GLN A 164 -1.57 5.27 4.37
CA GLN A 164 -0.33 5.66 5.03
C GLN A 164 0.56 4.43 5.20
N ASP A 165 1.87 4.59 5.03
CA ASP A 165 2.82 3.51 5.39
C ASP A 165 2.91 3.33 6.91
N GLU A 166 2.70 4.41 7.67
CA GLU A 166 2.70 4.42 9.13
C GLU A 166 1.45 5.15 9.67
N ARG A 167 0.74 4.52 10.61
CA ARG A 167 -0.48 5.11 11.20
C ARG A 167 -0.17 6.42 11.91
N GLY A 168 -0.85 7.49 11.53
CA GLY A 168 -0.71 8.82 12.13
C GLY A 168 0.38 9.68 11.47
N SER A 169 1.02 9.18 10.41
CA SER A 169 1.83 10.01 9.52
C SER A 169 0.93 10.93 8.69
N ASN A 170 1.40 12.13 8.37
CA ASN A 170 0.74 13.02 7.41
C ASN A 170 1.15 12.72 5.95
N ASP A 171 2.04 11.74 5.74
CA ASP A 171 2.50 11.30 4.42
C ASP A 171 1.56 10.22 3.87
N PHE A 172 0.63 10.65 3.03
CA PHE A 172 -0.26 9.74 2.32
C PHE A 172 0.37 9.30 1.01
N LYS A 173 0.25 8.00 0.75
CA LYS A 173 0.55 7.39 -0.54
C LYS A 173 -0.73 7.27 -1.34
N GLN A 174 -0.58 7.36 -2.67
CA GLN A 174 -1.70 7.25 -3.59
C GLN A 174 -1.39 6.24 -4.70
N PHE A 175 -2.43 5.55 -5.13
CA PHE A 175 -2.47 4.76 -6.34
C PHE A 175 -3.72 5.12 -7.14
N ILE A 176 -3.53 5.25 -8.46
CA ILE A 176 -4.55 5.71 -9.39
C ILE A 176 -4.64 4.71 -10.54
N LEU A 177 -5.87 4.31 -10.86
CA LEU A 177 -6.19 3.44 -11.98
C LEU A 177 -7.28 4.09 -12.82
N THR A 178 -6.94 4.53 -14.02
CA THR A 178 -7.93 4.94 -15.02
C THR A 178 -8.54 3.69 -15.66
N PHE A 179 -9.86 3.67 -15.75
CA PHE A 179 -10.63 2.50 -16.13
C PHE A 179 -11.65 2.81 -17.23
N ASN A 180 -11.67 1.94 -18.24
CA ASN A 180 -12.71 1.84 -19.25
C ASN A 180 -12.88 0.34 -19.58
N PRO A 181 -14.05 -0.27 -19.33
CA PRO A 181 -14.29 -1.70 -19.47
C PRO A 181 -14.19 -2.20 -20.90
#